data_AF-A0A949RI99-F1
#
_entry.id   AF-A0A949RI99-F1
#
_cell.length_a   1.000
_cell.length_b   1.000
_cell.length_c   1.000
_cell.angle_alpha   90.00
_cell.angle_beta   90.00
_cell.angle_gamma   90.00
#
_symmetry.space_group_name_H-M   'P 1'
#
loop_
_entity.id
_entity.type
_entity.pdbx_description
1 polymer ?
#
loop_
_entity_poly.entity_id
_entity_poly.type
_entity_poly.pdbx_seq_one_letter_code
_entity_poly.pdbx_strand_id
1 'polypeptide(L)'
;MWFVILALPLLLQAQTIPRTWNAASVSSFELPLANPAFSPVQISEEAYYRIPERVLYKTYPVYYPGREPAGYFEMLKNQEPRIAFNPSEYHTPEQWIAAGKIVFEAPTSFEPVFFSAADLRDPAFYRETGMPVAADGTIPFARWVIRGKGVVELGSMGCATCHTRVLEDGRIVPGAPSNNPADRQGARMLRKAASQEKLIARLRLFARQFEVPWVPDDPNAAARSFSLEQFIEAGEAIPPGVTARARTSMVVPPQIPDIIGVRERRFLDHTGLIRHRDIGDLMRYSTVSQDVSAFARYGPNDKPPEPRGSRYSDPQLYALVQYIYSLQPPPNPNPAGPAAQRGRGIFIRQGCPRCHTPPLYTNNQLISWDRIGTDPRYTLETRKGTGYYKVPSLKGVWYRGPLEHNGSVANLEDWFDPARLRPDYQPTGFRGVPPARRAVPGHEFGLKLDAKDKAALIAFLRTL
;
A
#
# COMPACT_ATOMS: atom_id res chain seq x y z
N MET A 1 32.76 52.18 -8.39
CA MET A 1 31.45 51.79 -7.84
C MET A 1 31.60 50.42 -7.22
N TRP A 2 31.72 50.34 -5.89
CA TRP A 2 31.80 49.07 -5.15
C TRP A 2 30.37 48.58 -4.90
N PHE A 3 30.01 47.42 -5.47
CA PHE A 3 28.73 46.78 -5.16
C PHE A 3 28.84 46.04 -3.84
N VAL A 4 28.22 46.59 -2.80
CA VAL A 4 27.97 45.91 -1.53
C VAL A 4 26.88 44.87 -1.80
N ILE A 5 27.23 43.59 -1.78
CA ILE A 5 26.26 42.50 -1.73
C ILE A 5 25.71 42.48 -0.31
N LEU A 6 24.51 43.05 -0.12
CA LEU A 6 23.73 42.86 1.10
C LEU A 6 23.28 41.39 1.15
N ALA A 7 23.97 40.60 1.96
CA ALA A 7 23.49 39.30 2.39
C ALA A 7 22.24 39.51 3.25
N LEU A 8 21.06 39.32 2.64
CA LEU A 8 19.82 39.18 3.40
C LEU A 8 19.93 37.92 4.27
N PRO A 9 19.72 38.00 5.60
CA PRO A 9 19.64 36.82 6.42
C PRO A 9 18.41 36.02 5.95
N LEU A 10 18.64 34.78 5.50
CA LEU A 10 17.60 33.78 5.39
C LEU A 10 17.04 33.59 6.80
N LEU A 11 15.95 34.30 7.11
CA LEU A 11 15.13 34.02 8.28
C LEU A 11 14.64 32.57 8.11
N LEU A 12 15.21 31.65 8.88
CA LEU A 12 14.63 30.32 9.09
C LEU A 12 13.22 30.55 9.62
N GLN A 13 12.20 30.48 8.76
CA GLN A 13 10.84 30.34 9.22
C GLN A 13 10.80 29.07 10.05
N ALA A 14 10.32 29.17 11.30
CA ALA A 14 10.07 28.01 12.13
C ALA A 14 9.20 27.03 11.32
N GLN A 15 9.67 25.79 11.19
CA GLN A 15 8.97 24.76 10.44
C GLN A 15 7.58 24.55 11.07
N THR A 16 6.53 25.04 10.42
CA THR A 16 5.16 24.89 10.92
C THR A 16 4.63 23.51 10.55
N ILE A 17 4.40 22.67 11.56
CA ILE A 17 3.76 21.37 11.40
C ILE A 17 2.25 21.62 11.27
N PRO A 18 1.62 21.27 10.13
CA PRO A 18 0.19 21.49 9.98
C PRO A 18 -0.58 20.55 10.90
N ARG A 19 -1.68 21.07 11.43
CA ARG A 19 -2.65 20.27 12.17
C ARG A 19 -3.27 19.25 11.22
N THR A 20 -3.08 17.95 11.50
CA THR A 20 -3.55 16.89 10.59
C THR A 20 -5.06 16.99 10.44
N TRP A 21 -5.78 17.08 11.55
CA TRP A 21 -7.22 16.97 11.54
C TRP A 21 -7.88 18.31 11.84
N ASN A 22 -8.59 18.87 10.87
CA ASN A 22 -9.46 20.01 11.10
C ASN A 22 -10.70 19.89 10.23
N ALA A 23 -11.82 20.47 10.68
CA ALA A 23 -13.12 20.29 10.04
C ALA A 23 -13.11 20.63 8.53
N ALA A 24 -12.47 21.74 8.14
CA ALA A 24 -12.43 22.20 6.74
C ALA A 24 -11.58 21.29 5.84
N SER A 25 -10.46 20.79 6.35
CA SER A 25 -9.57 19.91 5.58
C SER A 25 -10.14 18.50 5.46
N VAL A 26 -10.78 18.01 6.54
CA VAL A 26 -11.41 16.68 6.60
C VAL A 26 -12.67 16.61 5.73
N SER A 27 -13.43 17.71 5.59
CA SER A 27 -14.63 17.70 4.72
C SER A 27 -14.31 17.75 3.22
N SER A 28 -13.10 18.12 2.83
CA SER A 28 -12.76 18.39 1.42
C SER A 28 -11.74 17.44 0.79
N PHE A 29 -11.07 16.58 1.57
CA PHE A 29 -9.98 15.76 1.04
C PHE A 29 -10.43 14.45 0.39
N GLU A 30 -11.55 13.86 0.82
CA GLU A 30 -12.15 12.71 0.14
C GLU A 30 -13.12 13.18 -0.96
N LEU A 31 -13.08 12.54 -2.12
CA LEU A 31 -14.11 12.66 -3.15
C LEU A 31 -15.38 11.93 -2.70
N PRO A 32 -16.56 12.37 -3.15
CA PRO A 32 -17.78 11.58 -2.98
C PRO A 32 -17.62 10.17 -3.54
N LEU A 33 -18.28 9.20 -2.90
CA LEU A 33 -18.43 7.87 -3.47
C LEU A 33 -19.38 7.91 -4.68
N ALA A 34 -19.39 6.85 -5.48
CA ALA A 34 -20.28 6.68 -6.64
C ALA A 34 -21.76 6.90 -6.27
N ASN A 35 -22.14 6.49 -5.05
CA ASN A 35 -23.36 6.93 -4.40
C ASN A 35 -23.02 7.96 -3.31
N PRO A 36 -23.22 9.27 -3.55
CA PRO A 36 -22.81 10.31 -2.62
C PRO A 36 -23.46 10.22 -1.24
N ALA A 37 -24.67 9.65 -1.15
CA ALA A 37 -25.41 9.49 0.11
C ALA A 37 -24.67 8.63 1.14
N PHE A 38 -23.76 7.77 0.67
CA PHE A 38 -22.95 6.90 1.52
C PHE A 38 -21.47 7.32 1.55
N SER A 39 -21.14 8.55 1.15
CA SER A 39 -19.77 9.04 1.28
C SER A 39 -19.33 9.02 2.75
N PRO A 40 -18.06 8.69 3.04
CA PRO A 40 -17.58 8.60 4.40
C PRO A 40 -17.71 9.94 5.10
N VAL A 41 -18.36 9.93 6.27
CA VAL A 41 -18.28 11.06 7.19
C VAL A 41 -17.31 10.66 8.29
N GLN A 42 -16.17 11.33 8.29
CA GLN A 42 -15.09 11.09 9.23
C GLN A 42 -15.43 11.64 10.63
N ILE A 43 -14.74 11.14 11.66
CA ILE A 43 -14.92 11.59 13.04
C ILE A 43 -14.61 13.09 13.20
N SER A 44 -15.22 13.71 14.21
CA SER A 44 -14.98 15.12 14.53
C SER A 44 -13.53 15.37 14.94
N GLU A 45 -13.12 16.63 14.87
CA GLU A 45 -11.79 17.05 15.31
C GLU A 45 -11.54 16.79 16.81
N GLU A 46 -12.52 17.11 17.64
CA GLU A 46 -12.46 16.81 19.07
C GLU A 46 -12.33 15.29 19.31
N ALA A 47 -13.08 14.47 18.58
CA ALA A 47 -13.01 13.01 18.68
C ALA A 47 -11.62 12.49 18.25
N TYR A 48 -11.06 13.02 17.15
CA TYR A 48 -9.72 12.65 16.69
C TYR A 48 -8.62 12.97 17.70
N TYR A 49 -8.61 14.19 18.25
CA TYR A 49 -7.57 14.60 19.20
C TYR A 49 -7.73 14.01 20.60
N ARG A 50 -8.89 13.45 20.94
CA ARG A 50 -9.07 12.61 22.14
C ARG A 50 -8.41 11.24 22.04
N ILE A 51 -8.11 10.75 20.82
CA ILE A 51 -7.39 9.48 20.65
C ILE A 51 -5.95 9.66 21.15
N PRO A 52 -5.46 8.80 22.08
CA PRO A 52 -4.11 8.87 22.59
C PRO A 52 -3.05 8.79 21.48
N GLU A 53 -1.97 9.55 21.65
CA GLU A 53 -0.83 9.50 20.73
C GLU A 53 -0.04 8.21 20.91
N ARG A 54 0.38 7.63 19.79
CA ARG A 54 1.14 6.40 19.76
C ARG A 54 2.58 6.65 20.20
N VAL A 55 3.02 5.87 21.18
CA VAL A 55 4.44 5.81 21.56
C VAL A 55 5.18 4.91 20.57
N LEU A 56 6.20 5.48 19.90
CA LEU A 56 7.06 4.72 18.99
C LEU A 56 8.31 4.28 19.75
N TYR A 57 8.43 2.97 19.96
CA TYR A 57 9.61 2.36 20.57
C TYR A 57 10.69 2.10 19.53
N LYS A 58 11.95 2.09 19.97
CA LYS A 58 13.08 1.69 19.15
C LYS A 58 12.87 0.27 18.63
N THR A 59 13.04 0.12 17.33
CA THR A 59 12.86 -1.16 16.64
C THR A 59 14.18 -1.67 16.09
N TYR A 60 14.27 -2.98 15.88
CA TYR A 60 15.47 -3.65 15.41
C TYR A 60 15.16 -4.59 14.22
N PRO A 61 16.13 -4.84 13.32
CA PRO A 61 15.89 -5.67 12.15
C PRO A 61 15.58 -7.13 12.50
N VAL A 62 14.63 -7.71 11.79
CA VAL A 62 14.51 -9.17 11.77
C VAL A 62 15.47 -9.69 10.71
N TYR A 63 16.18 -10.79 10.99
CA TYR A 63 17.04 -11.45 10.02
C TYR A 63 16.52 -12.86 9.73
N TYR A 64 16.83 -13.34 8.53
CA TYR A 64 16.68 -14.74 8.18
C TYR A 64 17.49 -15.64 9.15
N PRO A 65 17.00 -16.83 9.54
CA PRO A 65 17.72 -17.73 10.43
C PRO A 65 19.16 -18.02 9.97
N GLY A 66 20.13 -17.79 10.86
CA GLY A 66 21.56 -17.94 10.56
C GLY A 66 22.22 -16.75 9.86
N ARG A 67 21.47 -15.66 9.59
CA ARG A 67 22.01 -14.37 9.11
C ARG A 67 22.06 -13.29 10.21
N GLU A 68 21.54 -13.59 11.39
CA GLU A 68 21.63 -12.71 12.56
C GLU A 68 23.11 -12.48 12.94
N PRO A 69 23.51 -11.26 13.32
CA PRO A 69 24.81 -11.04 13.95
C PRO A 69 24.98 -11.94 15.19
N ALA A 70 26.21 -12.37 15.48
CA ALA A 70 26.50 -13.20 16.64
C ALA A 70 26.00 -12.55 17.95
N GLY A 71 25.25 -13.30 18.76
CA GLY A 71 24.69 -12.81 20.02
C GLY A 71 23.53 -11.81 19.88
N TYR A 72 23.04 -11.56 18.67
CA TYR A 72 22.02 -10.53 18.40
C TYR A 72 20.76 -10.67 19.25
N PHE A 73 20.17 -11.86 19.30
CA PHE A 73 18.90 -12.06 20.02
C PHE A 73 19.07 -11.95 21.55
N GLU A 74 20.20 -12.39 22.10
CA GLU A 74 20.54 -12.19 23.52
C GLU A 74 20.79 -10.72 23.84
N MET A 75 21.42 -9.97 22.91
CA MET A 75 21.55 -8.52 23.03
C MET A 75 20.17 -7.85 23.13
N LEU A 76 19.19 -8.25 22.30
CA LEU A 76 17.83 -7.70 22.35
C LEU A 76 17.14 -7.95 23.69
N LYS A 77 17.27 -9.15 24.26
CA LYS A 77 16.69 -9.49 25.58
C LYS A 77 17.24 -8.60 26.71
N ASN A 78 18.47 -8.12 26.58
CA ASN A 78 19.13 -7.26 27.56
C ASN A 78 18.89 -5.75 27.33
N GLN A 79 18.15 -5.37 26.29
CA GLN A 79 17.81 -3.96 26.07
C GLN A 79 16.69 -3.50 27.00
N GLU A 80 16.77 -2.23 27.41
CA GLU A 80 15.66 -1.51 28.01
C GLU A 80 14.73 -0.94 26.92
N PRO A 81 13.42 -0.81 27.17
CA PRO A 81 12.53 -0.07 26.29
C PRO A 81 13.02 1.36 26.08
N ARG A 82 13.06 1.83 24.83
CA ARG A 82 13.46 3.20 24.48
C ARG A 82 12.45 3.82 23.53
N ILE A 83 12.01 5.04 23.83
CA ILE A 83 11.22 5.85 22.91
C ILE A 83 12.15 6.31 21.79
N ALA A 84 11.72 6.16 20.53
CA ALA A 84 12.51 6.44 19.34
C ALA A 84 12.14 7.74 18.63
N PHE A 85 11.05 8.38 19.02
CA PHE A 85 10.56 9.58 18.37
C PHE A 85 10.43 10.71 19.39
N ASN A 86 11.22 11.77 19.21
CA ASN A 86 11.17 12.98 20.02
C ASN A 86 11.22 14.22 19.11
N PRO A 87 10.08 14.89 18.86
CA PRO A 87 10.03 15.98 17.89
C PRO A 87 10.84 17.22 18.31
N SER A 88 11.20 17.37 19.59
CA SER A 88 12.02 18.50 20.04
C SER A 88 13.48 18.41 19.59
N GLU A 89 13.93 17.25 19.08
CA GLU A 89 15.29 17.03 18.58
C GLU A 89 15.43 17.31 17.08
N TYR A 90 14.33 17.61 16.36
CA TYR A 90 14.33 17.74 14.91
C TYR A 90 14.18 19.21 14.48
N HIS A 91 15.24 19.77 13.93
CA HIS A 91 15.31 21.18 13.53
C HIS A 91 15.61 21.38 12.04
N THR A 92 16.03 20.34 11.34
CA THR A 92 16.39 20.37 9.91
C THR A 92 15.51 19.42 9.08
N PRO A 93 15.33 19.67 7.77
CA PRO A 93 14.62 18.75 6.88
C PRO A 93 15.15 17.32 6.94
N GLU A 94 16.48 17.15 7.01
CA GLU A 94 17.15 15.86 7.05
C GLU A 94 16.83 15.08 8.34
N GLN A 95 16.78 15.78 9.47
CA GLN A 95 16.36 15.18 10.75
C GLN A 95 14.89 14.75 10.70
N TRP A 96 14.00 15.56 10.12
CA TRP A 96 12.59 15.19 9.95
C TRP A 96 12.41 13.99 9.03
N ILE A 97 13.18 13.90 7.94
CA ILE A 97 13.19 12.74 7.03
C ILE A 97 13.68 11.49 7.78
N ALA A 98 14.78 11.60 8.54
CA ALA A 98 15.30 10.48 9.34
C ALA A 98 14.30 10.01 10.40
N ALA A 99 13.65 10.95 11.10
CA ALA A 99 12.57 10.65 12.04
C ALA A 99 11.36 9.99 11.36
N GLY A 100 11.04 10.40 10.12
CA GLY A 100 9.97 9.81 9.33
C GLY A 100 10.20 8.34 8.99
N LYS A 101 11.46 7.94 8.77
CA LYS A 101 11.82 6.52 8.60
C LYS A 101 11.47 5.69 9.83
N ILE A 102 11.63 6.24 11.04
CA ILE A 102 11.24 5.58 12.29
C ILE A 102 9.73 5.32 12.29
N VAL A 103 8.92 6.30 11.89
CA VAL A 103 7.46 6.17 11.80
C VAL A 103 7.07 5.15 10.72
N PHE A 104 7.75 5.17 9.58
CA PHE A 104 7.50 4.26 8.45
C PHE A 104 7.75 2.79 8.80
N GLU A 105 8.80 2.51 9.59
CA GLU A 105 9.18 1.16 10.04
C GLU A 105 8.50 0.75 11.35
N ALA A 106 7.86 1.68 12.06
CA ALA A 106 7.24 1.38 13.34
C ALA A 106 6.05 0.42 13.16
N PRO A 107 6.03 -0.71 13.88
CA PRO A 107 4.91 -1.64 13.81
C PRO A 107 3.67 -1.07 14.50
N THR A 108 2.51 -1.48 14.00
CA THR A 108 1.20 -1.11 14.56
C THR A 108 0.43 -2.32 15.11
N SER A 109 0.90 -3.54 14.82
CA SER A 109 0.43 -4.78 15.43
C SER A 109 1.61 -5.55 16.05
N PHE A 110 1.41 -6.05 17.27
CA PHE A 110 2.35 -6.94 17.98
C PHE A 110 1.79 -8.37 18.11
N GLU A 111 0.55 -8.57 17.70
CA GLU A 111 -0.05 -9.89 17.53
C GLU A 111 0.21 -10.42 16.12
N PRO A 112 0.32 -11.75 15.93
CA PRO A 112 0.46 -12.36 14.62
C PRO A 112 -0.72 -12.00 13.70
N VAL A 113 -0.42 -11.37 12.56
CA VAL A 113 -1.42 -11.04 11.51
C VAL A 113 -1.24 -11.97 10.32
N PHE A 114 -0.03 -11.99 9.75
CA PHE A 114 0.30 -12.84 8.59
C PHE A 114 1.32 -13.93 8.94
N PHE A 115 2.13 -13.71 9.99
CA PHE A 115 3.17 -14.62 10.45
C PHE A 115 3.47 -14.35 11.93
N SER A 116 4.07 -15.33 12.60
CA SER A 116 4.50 -15.24 14.00
C SER A 116 6.02 -15.11 14.14
N ALA A 117 6.50 -14.82 15.36
CA ALA A 117 7.93 -14.87 15.68
C ALA A 117 8.54 -16.26 15.44
N ALA A 118 7.77 -17.33 15.69
CA ALA A 118 8.23 -18.69 15.43
C ALA A 118 8.40 -18.96 13.93
N ASP A 119 7.46 -18.48 13.10
CA ASP A 119 7.55 -18.63 11.65
C ASP A 119 8.82 -17.98 11.08
N LEU A 120 9.16 -16.76 11.52
CA LEU A 120 10.37 -16.06 11.05
C LEU A 120 11.68 -16.70 11.55
N ARG A 121 11.61 -17.59 12.55
CA ARG A 121 12.77 -18.36 13.02
C ARG A 121 12.88 -19.74 12.35
N ASP A 122 11.93 -20.13 11.52
CA ASP A 122 11.89 -21.41 10.82
C ASP A 122 12.25 -21.27 9.32
N PRO A 123 13.40 -21.80 8.86
CA PRO A 123 13.76 -21.80 7.44
C PRO A 123 12.71 -22.41 6.51
N ALA A 124 11.87 -23.34 6.99
CA ALA A 124 10.81 -23.95 6.18
C ALA A 124 9.72 -22.94 5.81
N PHE A 125 9.40 -21.99 6.68
CA PHE A 125 8.42 -20.93 6.40
C PHE A 125 8.79 -20.12 5.15
N TYR A 126 10.07 -19.77 4.98
CA TYR A 126 10.55 -19.02 3.81
C TYR A 126 10.44 -19.85 2.53
N ARG A 127 10.79 -21.14 2.58
CA ARG A 127 10.66 -22.06 1.43
C ARG A 127 9.20 -22.27 1.02
N GLU A 128 8.31 -22.42 2.00
CA GLU A 128 6.88 -22.67 1.78
C GLU A 128 6.16 -21.43 1.23
N THR A 129 6.48 -20.25 1.77
CA THR A 129 5.73 -19.03 1.46
C THR A 129 6.35 -18.22 0.34
N GLY A 130 7.66 -18.37 0.11
CA GLY A 130 8.42 -17.51 -0.80
C GLY A 130 8.62 -16.09 -0.25
N MET A 131 8.58 -15.89 1.07
CA MET A 131 8.88 -14.57 1.67
C MET A 131 10.27 -14.08 1.22
N PRO A 132 10.37 -12.89 0.60
CA PRO A 132 11.65 -12.35 0.17
C PRO A 132 12.60 -12.06 1.34
N VAL A 133 13.88 -12.28 1.12
CA VAL A 133 14.98 -11.99 2.06
C VAL A 133 15.94 -11.02 1.37
N ALA A 134 16.29 -9.92 2.05
CA ALA A 134 17.23 -8.95 1.50
C ALA A 134 18.65 -9.53 1.41
N ALA A 135 19.50 -8.91 0.57
CA ALA A 135 20.88 -9.36 0.36
C ALA A 135 21.72 -9.33 1.66
N ASP A 136 21.42 -8.39 2.56
CA ASP A 136 22.03 -8.28 3.90
C ASP A 136 21.46 -9.26 4.92
N GLY A 137 20.53 -10.14 4.51
CA GLY A 137 19.86 -11.12 5.34
C GLY A 137 18.68 -10.59 6.14
N THR A 138 18.33 -9.31 6.02
CA THR A 138 17.20 -8.72 6.75
C THR A 138 15.84 -9.04 6.10
N ILE A 139 14.81 -9.03 6.94
CA ILE A 139 13.40 -9.17 6.56
C ILE A 139 12.72 -7.80 6.80
N PRO A 140 12.45 -6.99 5.76
CA PRO A 140 12.00 -5.61 5.94
C PRO A 140 10.51 -5.49 6.31
N PHE A 141 9.77 -6.59 6.32
CA PHE A 141 8.32 -6.59 6.53
C PHE A 141 7.90 -6.60 8.00
N ALA A 142 8.85 -6.80 8.91
CA ALA A 142 8.64 -6.90 10.35
C ALA A 142 9.82 -6.35 11.13
N ARG A 143 9.61 -6.05 12.41
CA ARG A 143 10.65 -5.51 13.30
C ARG A 143 10.59 -6.19 14.66
N TRP A 144 11.75 -6.38 15.29
CA TRP A 144 11.80 -6.65 16.72
C TRP A 144 11.60 -5.35 17.51
N VAL A 145 10.87 -5.39 18.61
CA VAL A 145 10.63 -4.24 19.49
C VAL A 145 10.75 -4.68 20.95
N ILE A 146 11.33 -3.80 21.79
CA ILE A 146 11.34 -3.95 23.24
C ILE A 146 10.43 -2.87 23.83
N ARG A 147 9.23 -3.26 24.28
CA ARG A 147 8.29 -2.36 25.01
C ARG A 147 8.28 -2.60 26.51
N GLY A 148 8.77 -3.75 26.95
CA GLY A 148 9.04 -4.09 28.36
C GLY A 148 10.41 -4.74 28.48
N LYS A 149 11.11 -4.48 29.59
CA LYS A 149 12.43 -5.06 29.86
C LYS A 149 12.38 -6.58 29.76
N GLY A 150 13.32 -7.18 29.01
CA GLY A 150 13.40 -8.64 28.83
C GLY A 150 12.42 -9.23 27.82
N VAL A 151 11.52 -8.43 27.23
CA VAL A 151 10.49 -8.90 26.30
C VAL A 151 10.83 -8.45 24.88
N VAL A 152 11.20 -9.42 24.02
CA VAL A 152 11.45 -9.20 22.59
C VAL A 152 10.19 -9.56 21.81
N GLU A 153 9.48 -8.55 21.34
CA GLU A 153 8.21 -8.71 20.61
C GLU A 153 8.44 -8.58 19.11
N LEU A 154 7.72 -9.38 18.32
CA LEU A 154 7.63 -9.18 16.88
C LEU A 154 6.54 -8.17 16.57
N GLY A 155 6.88 -7.12 15.86
CA GLY A 155 5.93 -6.15 15.34
C GLY A 155 5.81 -6.21 13.81
N SER A 156 4.60 -5.99 13.31
CA SER A 156 4.28 -5.87 11.88
C SER A 156 3.20 -4.80 11.63
N MET A 157 2.64 -4.75 10.41
CA MET A 157 1.55 -3.86 9.99
C MET A 157 1.89 -2.36 10.00
N GLY A 158 3.17 -2.00 10.09
CA GLY A 158 3.62 -0.64 9.80
C GLY A 158 3.60 -0.36 8.28
N CYS A 159 3.89 0.88 7.88
CA CYS A 159 3.94 1.24 6.46
C CYS A 159 4.92 0.35 5.68
N ALA A 160 6.07 0.03 6.27
CA ALA A 160 7.09 -0.81 5.67
C ALA A 160 6.63 -2.24 5.33
N THR A 161 5.64 -2.80 6.05
CA THR A 161 5.10 -4.14 5.77
C THR A 161 4.47 -4.21 4.36
N CYS A 162 3.73 -3.16 3.98
CA CYS A 162 3.01 -3.10 2.70
C CYS A 162 3.76 -2.30 1.62
N HIS A 163 4.58 -1.33 2.00
CA HIS A 163 5.27 -0.42 1.09
C HIS A 163 6.79 -0.63 1.09
N THR A 164 7.28 -1.86 1.17
CA THR A 164 8.70 -2.16 0.93
C THR A 164 8.84 -3.37 0.04
N ARG A 165 9.65 -3.29 -1.00
CA ARG A 165 9.95 -4.42 -1.89
C ARG A 165 11.38 -4.91 -1.70
N VAL A 166 11.60 -6.21 -1.85
CA VAL A 166 12.94 -6.78 -2.04
C VAL A 166 13.07 -7.20 -3.50
N LEU A 167 14.03 -6.64 -4.24
CA LEU A 167 14.29 -7.02 -5.65
C LEU A 167 14.94 -8.41 -5.74
N GLU A 168 15.02 -8.98 -6.95
CA GLU A 168 15.62 -10.30 -7.18
C GLU A 168 17.11 -10.36 -6.75
N ASP A 169 17.82 -9.24 -6.85
CA ASP A 169 19.20 -9.10 -6.36
C ASP A 169 19.30 -8.82 -4.85
N GLY A 170 18.18 -8.85 -4.13
CA GLY A 170 18.11 -8.65 -2.69
C GLY A 170 18.12 -7.19 -2.24
N ARG A 171 18.14 -6.20 -3.13
CA ARG A 171 18.02 -4.78 -2.75
C ARG A 171 16.66 -4.48 -2.15
N ILE A 172 16.65 -3.71 -1.05
CA ILE A 172 15.44 -3.20 -0.40
C ILE A 172 15.04 -1.88 -1.03
N VAL A 173 13.75 -1.74 -1.37
CA VAL A 173 13.17 -0.56 -1.99
C VAL A 173 11.97 -0.09 -1.17
N PRO A 174 12.18 0.81 -0.19
CA PRO A 174 11.09 1.45 0.53
C PRO A 174 10.25 2.33 -0.41
N GLY A 175 8.94 2.29 -0.22
CA GLY A 175 7.94 2.96 -1.05
C GLY A 175 7.36 2.11 -2.18
N ALA A 176 8.10 1.10 -2.64
CA ALA A 176 7.62 0.20 -3.68
C ALA A 176 6.54 -0.76 -3.12
N PRO A 177 5.61 -1.24 -3.96
CA PRO A 177 4.63 -2.26 -3.56
C PRO A 177 5.30 -3.52 -3.02
N SER A 178 4.92 -3.95 -1.82
CA SER A 178 5.53 -5.09 -1.17
C SER A 178 5.34 -6.38 -1.95
N ASN A 179 6.39 -7.18 -2.03
CA ASN A 179 6.35 -8.55 -2.52
C ASN A 179 6.36 -9.58 -1.39
N ASN A 180 6.00 -9.18 -0.16
CA ASN A 180 5.67 -10.13 0.90
C ASN A 180 4.34 -10.85 0.57
N PRO A 181 4.30 -12.20 0.56
CA PRO A 181 3.08 -12.99 0.34
C PRO A 181 2.15 -13.01 1.57
N ALA A 182 1.80 -11.84 2.11
CA ALA A 182 1.09 -11.66 3.37
C ALA A 182 -0.20 -12.48 3.48
N ASP A 183 -1.11 -12.34 2.51
CA ASP A 183 -2.41 -13.04 2.52
C ASP A 183 -2.25 -14.57 2.43
N ARG A 184 -1.24 -15.07 1.70
CA ARG A 184 -0.90 -16.51 1.64
C ARG A 184 -0.33 -17.03 2.95
N GLN A 185 0.49 -16.22 3.63
CA GLN A 185 1.00 -16.54 4.96
C GLN A 185 -0.15 -16.59 5.98
N GLY A 186 -1.10 -15.66 5.88
CA GLY A 186 -2.36 -15.70 6.62
C GLY A 186 -3.14 -17.00 6.36
N ALA A 187 -3.35 -17.38 5.10
CA ALA A 187 -4.01 -18.64 4.74
C ALA A 187 -3.29 -19.88 5.33
N ARG A 188 -1.96 -19.89 5.29
CA ARG A 188 -1.14 -20.93 5.95
C ARG A 188 -1.35 -20.96 7.47
N MET A 189 -1.40 -19.80 8.14
CA MET A 189 -1.71 -19.75 9.58
C MET A 189 -3.10 -20.32 9.88
N LEU A 190 -4.10 -20.02 9.04
CA LEU A 190 -5.45 -20.56 9.19
C LEU A 190 -5.46 -22.10 9.08
N ARG A 191 -4.70 -22.68 8.13
CA ARG A 191 -4.55 -24.14 7.99
C ARG A 191 -3.95 -24.80 9.23
N LYS A 192 -3.01 -24.12 9.91
CA LYS A 192 -2.32 -24.65 11.10
C LYS A 192 -3.06 -24.39 12.42
N ALA A 193 -4.22 -23.71 12.39
CA ALA A 193 -4.93 -23.35 13.61
C ALA A 193 -5.64 -24.56 14.25
N ALA A 194 -5.44 -24.74 15.56
CA ALA A 194 -5.94 -25.90 16.30
C ALA A 194 -7.46 -25.90 16.55
N SER A 195 -8.14 -24.75 16.52
CA SER A 195 -9.60 -24.63 16.78
C SER A 195 -10.30 -23.95 15.62
N GLN A 196 -10.96 -24.75 14.77
CA GLN A 196 -11.58 -24.25 13.55
C GLN A 196 -12.88 -23.47 13.79
N GLU A 197 -13.71 -23.85 14.78
CA GLU A 197 -15.02 -23.23 14.98
C GLU A 197 -14.94 -21.77 15.49
N LYS A 198 -14.18 -21.52 16.57
CA LYS A 198 -13.95 -20.16 17.09
C LYS A 198 -13.24 -19.27 16.07
N LEU A 199 -12.35 -19.86 15.27
CA LEU A 199 -11.63 -19.16 14.21
C LEU A 199 -12.56 -18.68 13.10
N ILE A 200 -13.45 -19.55 12.60
CA ILE A 200 -14.42 -19.19 11.56
C ILE A 200 -15.33 -18.05 12.04
N ALA A 201 -15.81 -18.09 13.28
CA ALA A 201 -16.62 -17.00 13.84
C ALA A 201 -15.87 -15.66 13.85
N ARG A 202 -14.59 -15.67 14.24
CA ARG A 202 -13.73 -14.47 14.23
C ARG A 202 -13.46 -13.97 12.81
N LEU A 203 -13.21 -14.86 11.85
CA LEU A 203 -13.00 -14.52 10.44
C LEU A 203 -14.25 -13.87 9.82
N ARG A 204 -15.42 -14.46 10.06
CA ARG A 204 -16.70 -13.90 9.60
C ARG A 204 -16.97 -12.53 10.22
N LEU A 205 -16.70 -12.37 11.52
CA LEU A 205 -16.83 -11.07 12.19
C LEU A 205 -15.87 -10.03 11.59
N PHE A 206 -14.63 -10.42 11.33
CA PHE A 206 -13.64 -9.56 10.68
C PHE A 206 -14.08 -9.18 9.27
N ALA A 207 -14.63 -10.12 8.49
CA ALA A 207 -15.08 -9.88 7.13
C ALA A 207 -16.24 -8.86 7.03
N ARG A 208 -17.05 -8.70 8.09
CA ARG A 208 -18.13 -7.69 8.10
C ARG A 208 -17.65 -6.26 7.88
N GLN A 209 -16.39 -5.95 8.20
CA GLN A 209 -15.84 -4.61 7.98
C GLN A 209 -15.73 -4.24 6.49
N PHE A 210 -15.81 -5.24 5.61
CA PHE A 210 -15.72 -5.09 4.16
C PHE A 210 -17.06 -4.81 3.50
N GLU A 211 -18.15 -5.03 4.22
CA GLU A 211 -19.51 -4.95 3.68
C GLU A 211 -19.89 -3.52 3.30
N VAL A 212 -20.67 -3.44 2.22
CA VAL A 212 -21.16 -2.23 1.58
C VAL A 212 -22.68 -2.35 1.49
N PRO A 213 -23.42 -2.14 2.60
CA PRO A 213 -24.83 -2.51 2.71
C PRO A 213 -25.78 -1.75 1.77
N TRP A 214 -25.32 -0.69 1.12
CA TRP A 214 -26.07 0.06 0.12
C TRP A 214 -25.89 -0.44 -1.32
N VAL A 215 -25.00 -1.41 -1.53
CA VAL A 215 -24.80 -2.09 -2.82
C VAL A 215 -25.75 -3.30 -2.87
N PRO A 216 -26.64 -3.38 -3.88
CA PRO A 216 -27.45 -4.58 -4.10
C PRO A 216 -26.54 -5.80 -4.26
N ASP A 217 -26.90 -6.91 -3.60
CA ASP A 217 -26.13 -8.16 -3.64
C ASP A 217 -24.64 -8.00 -3.32
N ASP A 218 -24.33 -7.16 -2.30
CA ASP A 218 -22.96 -6.84 -1.87
C ASP A 218 -22.04 -8.07 -1.88
N PRO A 219 -21.07 -8.15 -2.82
CA PRO A 219 -20.22 -9.33 -2.95
C PRO A 219 -19.32 -9.54 -1.74
N ASN A 220 -19.10 -8.49 -0.94
CA ASN A 220 -18.33 -8.59 0.30
C ASN A 220 -19.14 -9.29 1.41
N ALA A 221 -20.48 -9.29 1.34
CA ALA A 221 -21.35 -9.99 2.27
C ALA A 221 -21.29 -11.52 2.12
N ALA A 222 -20.82 -12.04 0.98
CA ALA A 222 -20.64 -13.48 0.75
C ALA A 222 -19.69 -14.11 1.80
N ALA A 223 -18.73 -13.35 2.31
CA ALA A 223 -17.81 -13.81 3.34
C ALA A 223 -18.51 -14.19 4.67
N ARG A 224 -19.77 -13.79 4.88
CA ARG A 224 -20.57 -14.21 6.05
C ARG A 224 -20.84 -15.72 6.09
N SER A 225 -20.92 -16.36 4.93
CA SER A 225 -21.21 -17.79 4.79
C SER A 225 -20.00 -18.63 4.43
N PHE A 226 -18.82 -18.01 4.21
CA PHE A 226 -17.60 -18.74 3.88
C PHE A 226 -17.28 -19.83 4.91
N SER A 227 -16.89 -21.00 4.41
CA SER A 227 -16.20 -22.04 5.17
C SER A 227 -14.75 -21.61 5.46
N LEU A 228 -14.07 -22.32 6.36
CA LEU A 228 -12.64 -22.09 6.60
C LEU A 228 -11.82 -22.28 5.32
N GLU A 229 -12.13 -23.32 4.54
CA GLU A 229 -11.42 -23.59 3.28
C GLU A 229 -11.62 -22.45 2.28
N GLN A 230 -12.82 -21.88 2.17
CA GLN A 230 -13.06 -20.73 1.30
C GLN A 230 -12.26 -19.49 1.73
N PHE A 231 -12.06 -19.25 3.03
CA PHE A 231 -11.17 -18.19 3.50
C PHE A 231 -9.71 -18.47 3.14
N ILE A 232 -9.27 -19.72 3.27
CA ILE A 232 -7.92 -20.15 2.90
C ILE A 232 -7.70 -19.97 1.39
N GLU A 233 -8.58 -20.50 0.55
CA GLU A 233 -8.53 -20.38 -0.90
C GLU A 233 -8.54 -18.91 -1.35
N ALA A 234 -9.38 -18.07 -0.74
CA ALA A 234 -9.41 -16.64 -1.02
C ALA A 234 -8.07 -15.95 -0.70
N GLY A 235 -7.45 -16.27 0.43
CA GLY A 235 -6.12 -15.77 0.80
C GLY A 235 -5.01 -16.28 -0.14
N GLU A 236 -5.09 -17.53 -0.58
CA GLU A 236 -4.13 -18.12 -1.52
C GLU A 236 -4.18 -17.52 -2.91
N ALA A 237 -5.37 -17.11 -3.34
CA ALA A 237 -5.61 -16.46 -4.62
C ALA A 237 -5.00 -15.06 -4.71
N ILE A 238 -4.67 -14.42 -3.58
CA ILE A 238 -4.06 -13.09 -3.51
C ILE A 238 -2.54 -13.21 -3.70
N PRO A 239 -1.97 -12.63 -4.78
CA PRO A 239 -0.53 -12.64 -5.02
C PRO A 239 0.19 -11.57 -4.18
N PRO A 240 1.51 -11.69 -3.98
CA PRO A 240 2.32 -10.58 -3.48
C PRO A 240 2.10 -9.30 -4.28
N GLY A 241 2.12 -8.14 -3.63
CA GLY A 241 1.81 -6.84 -4.25
C GLY A 241 0.32 -6.50 -4.30
N VAL A 242 -0.54 -7.40 -3.83
CA VAL A 242 -1.98 -7.23 -3.61
C VAL A 242 -2.26 -7.62 -2.17
N THR A 243 -3.20 -6.95 -1.50
CA THR A 243 -3.54 -7.34 -0.13
C THR A 243 -4.99 -7.01 0.22
N ALA A 244 -5.67 -7.93 0.91
CA ALA A 244 -6.96 -7.64 1.48
C ALA A 244 -6.82 -6.60 2.59
N ARG A 245 -7.63 -5.54 2.56
CA ARG A 245 -7.59 -4.49 3.59
C ARG A 245 -8.96 -3.89 3.88
N ALA A 246 -9.05 -3.21 5.03
CA ALA A 246 -10.25 -2.48 5.43
C ALA A 246 -10.73 -1.53 4.32
N ARG A 247 -12.06 -1.38 4.21
CA ARG A 247 -12.76 -0.60 3.17
C ARG A 247 -12.66 -1.16 1.74
N THR A 248 -12.02 -2.32 1.56
CA THR A 248 -12.06 -3.18 0.36
C THR A 248 -12.44 -4.59 0.80
N SER A 249 -11.86 -5.66 0.26
CA SER A 249 -12.05 -7.03 0.79
C SER A 249 -11.04 -8.03 0.23
N MET A 250 -11.17 -9.30 0.63
CA MET A 250 -10.46 -10.43 0.00
C MET A 250 -11.03 -10.81 -1.38
N VAL A 251 -12.26 -10.39 -1.70
CA VAL A 251 -12.91 -10.69 -2.99
C VAL A 251 -12.67 -9.58 -4.03
N VAL A 252 -12.41 -8.35 -3.55
CA VAL A 252 -11.97 -7.20 -4.35
C VAL A 252 -10.71 -6.58 -3.70
N PRO A 253 -9.58 -7.32 -3.66
CA PRO A 253 -8.37 -6.83 -3.01
C PRO A 253 -7.63 -5.84 -3.92
N PRO A 254 -7.18 -4.70 -3.38
CA PRO A 254 -6.40 -3.74 -4.15
C PRO A 254 -4.94 -4.15 -4.28
N GLN A 255 -4.37 -3.84 -5.44
CA GLN A 255 -2.93 -3.75 -5.64
C GLN A 255 -2.35 -2.67 -4.71
N ILE A 256 -1.25 -2.96 -4.03
CA ILE A 256 -0.60 -2.02 -3.11
C ILE A 256 0.03 -0.87 -3.90
N PRO A 257 -0.39 0.40 -3.74
CA PRO A 257 0.16 1.47 -4.54
C PRO A 257 1.66 1.69 -4.33
N ASP A 258 2.35 2.04 -5.40
CA ASP A 258 3.70 2.62 -5.32
C ASP A 258 3.60 4.07 -4.82
N ILE A 259 4.30 4.36 -3.72
CA ILE A 259 4.30 5.68 -3.08
C ILE A 259 5.59 6.46 -3.37
N ILE A 260 6.51 5.91 -4.18
CA ILE A 260 7.68 6.65 -4.65
C ILE A 260 7.23 7.75 -5.62
N GLY A 261 7.68 8.99 -5.37
CA GLY A 261 7.27 10.16 -6.13
C GLY A 261 5.80 10.57 -5.92
N VAL A 262 5.17 10.15 -4.82
CA VAL A 262 3.76 10.47 -4.52
C VAL A 262 3.50 11.98 -4.43
N ARG A 263 4.51 12.80 -4.10
CA ARG A 263 4.42 14.27 -4.07
C ARG A 263 3.88 14.88 -5.36
N GLU A 264 4.10 14.21 -6.50
CA GLU A 264 3.69 14.66 -7.82
C GLU A 264 2.31 14.13 -8.24
N ARG A 265 1.55 13.48 -7.33
CA ARG A 265 0.25 12.86 -7.61
C ARG A 265 -0.88 13.74 -7.08
N ARG A 266 -1.94 13.91 -7.86
CA ARG A 266 -3.12 14.72 -7.45
C ARG A 266 -4.20 13.90 -6.76
N PHE A 267 -4.24 12.60 -7.04
CA PHE A 267 -5.21 11.67 -6.47
C PHE A 267 -4.50 10.43 -5.92
N LEU A 268 -4.90 9.99 -4.72
CA LEU A 268 -4.42 8.78 -4.07
C LEU A 268 -5.53 7.73 -4.00
N ASP A 269 -5.14 6.50 -3.67
CA ASP A 269 -5.95 5.30 -3.88
C ASP A 269 -6.20 5.02 -5.39
N HIS A 270 -6.46 3.77 -5.78
CA HIS A 270 -6.71 3.50 -7.21
C HIS A 270 -8.01 4.11 -7.69
N THR A 271 -9.00 4.27 -6.81
CA THR A 271 -10.28 4.93 -7.13
C THR A 271 -10.16 6.45 -7.18
N GLY A 272 -8.98 7.00 -6.82
CA GLY A 272 -8.78 8.43 -6.72
C GLY A 272 -9.51 9.08 -5.55
N LEU A 273 -10.01 8.31 -4.58
CA LEU A 273 -10.80 8.77 -3.43
C LEU A 273 -10.18 10.00 -2.75
N ILE A 274 -8.86 10.09 -2.68
CA ILE A 274 -8.18 11.15 -1.93
C ILE A 274 -7.66 12.22 -2.88
N ARG A 275 -8.00 13.48 -2.61
CA ARG A 275 -7.32 14.65 -3.19
C ARG A 275 -6.00 14.87 -2.46
N HIS A 276 -4.93 15.06 -3.23
CA HIS A 276 -3.60 15.35 -2.71
C HIS A 276 -3.14 16.72 -3.20
N ARG A 277 -3.34 17.73 -2.36
CA ARG A 277 -3.02 19.15 -2.63
C ARG A 277 -1.74 19.58 -1.94
N ASP A 278 -1.48 19.04 -0.75
CA ASP A 278 -0.36 19.41 0.10
C ASP A 278 0.09 18.26 1.04
N ILE A 279 1.05 18.55 1.92
CA ILE A 279 1.54 17.62 2.94
C ILE A 279 0.44 17.20 3.93
N GLY A 280 -0.47 18.11 4.29
CA GLY A 280 -1.56 17.86 5.22
C GLY A 280 -2.56 16.83 4.69
N ASP A 281 -2.82 16.81 3.38
CA ASP A 281 -3.63 15.77 2.74
C ASP A 281 -3.01 14.37 2.90
N LEU A 282 -1.70 14.24 2.73
CA LEU A 282 -1.03 12.94 2.89
C LEU A 282 -0.88 12.55 4.37
N MET A 283 -0.70 13.51 5.28
CA MET A 283 -0.76 13.26 6.74
C MET A 283 -2.12 12.70 7.13
N ARG A 284 -3.21 13.35 6.67
CA ARG A 284 -4.59 12.87 6.88
C ARG A 284 -4.82 11.50 6.29
N TYR A 285 -4.42 11.27 5.05
CA TYR A 285 -4.63 9.97 4.43
C TYR A 285 -3.85 8.84 5.12
N SER A 286 -2.67 9.15 5.66
CA SER A 286 -1.86 8.20 6.44
C SER A 286 -2.58 7.78 7.71
N THR A 287 -3.10 8.73 8.51
CA THR A 287 -3.88 8.40 9.73
C THR A 287 -5.22 7.74 9.40
N VAL A 288 -5.90 8.14 8.32
CA VAL A 288 -7.11 7.44 7.86
C VAL A 288 -6.78 5.99 7.50
N SER A 289 -5.67 5.75 6.81
CA SER A 289 -5.29 4.39 6.40
C SER A 289 -4.87 3.51 7.58
N GLN A 290 -4.22 4.07 8.60
CA GLN A 290 -3.63 3.29 9.70
C GLN A 290 -4.50 3.24 10.97
N ASP A 291 -5.10 4.37 11.34
CA ASP A 291 -5.60 4.59 12.71
C ASP A 291 -7.12 4.74 12.75
N VAL A 292 -7.72 5.48 11.81
CA VAL A 292 -9.12 5.93 11.95
C VAL A 292 -10.08 5.44 10.86
N SER A 293 -9.65 4.61 9.92
CA SER A 293 -10.54 4.09 8.85
C SER A 293 -11.79 3.38 9.36
N ALA A 294 -11.71 2.76 10.54
CA ALA A 294 -12.82 2.05 11.17
C ALA A 294 -13.86 2.96 11.82
N PHE A 295 -13.60 4.27 11.94
CA PHE A 295 -14.45 5.21 12.68
C PHE A 295 -15.33 6.11 11.79
N ALA A 296 -15.17 6.03 10.48
CA ALA A 296 -16.07 6.72 9.55
C ALA A 296 -17.46 6.08 9.55
N ARG A 297 -18.50 6.92 9.46
CA ARG A 297 -19.89 6.48 9.23
C ARG A 297 -20.25 6.59 7.75
N TYR A 298 -21.14 5.72 7.26
CA TYR A 298 -21.54 5.67 5.86
C TYR A 298 -23.06 5.78 5.75
N GLY A 299 -23.54 6.98 5.44
CA GLY A 299 -24.97 7.26 5.35
C GLY A 299 -25.55 7.95 6.59
N PRO A 300 -26.84 8.36 6.50
CA PRO A 300 -27.46 9.24 7.50
C PRO A 300 -27.80 8.54 8.81
N ASN A 301 -28.08 7.24 8.78
CA ASN A 301 -28.53 6.48 9.96
C ASN A 301 -27.39 5.74 10.68
N ASP A 302 -26.18 5.78 10.13
CA ASP A 302 -25.01 5.15 10.74
C ASP A 302 -24.57 5.92 11.97
N LYS A 303 -24.44 5.21 13.10
CA LYS A 303 -23.83 5.77 14.30
C LYS A 303 -22.31 5.59 14.19
N PRO A 304 -21.51 6.68 14.29
CA PRO A 304 -20.06 6.53 14.29
C PRO A 304 -19.66 5.71 15.52
N PRO A 305 -18.77 4.71 15.38
CA PRO A 305 -18.26 4.01 16.55
C PRO A 305 -17.38 4.94 17.38
N GLU A 306 -17.33 4.70 18.69
CA GLU A 306 -16.44 5.44 19.58
C GLU A 306 -14.97 5.21 19.18
N PRO A 307 -14.19 6.28 18.98
CA PRO A 307 -12.77 6.16 18.68
C PRO A 307 -12.03 5.44 19.82
N ARG A 308 -11.15 4.52 19.46
CA ARG A 308 -10.37 3.72 20.40
C ARG A 308 -8.96 3.45 19.87
N GLY A 309 -8.08 2.98 20.74
CA GLY A 309 -6.71 2.64 20.38
C GLY A 309 -5.77 3.85 20.46
N SER A 310 -4.89 4.01 19.47
CA SER A 310 -3.93 5.10 19.39
C SER A 310 -3.87 5.66 17.98
N ARG A 311 -3.43 6.91 17.85
CA ARG A 311 -3.15 7.57 16.56
C ARG A 311 -1.70 8.02 16.49
N TYR A 312 -1.18 8.24 15.29
CA TYR A 312 0.02 9.05 15.15
C TYR A 312 -0.22 10.50 15.59
N SER A 313 0.80 11.14 16.17
CA SER A 313 0.82 12.57 16.44
C SER A 313 1.01 13.40 15.18
N ASP A 314 0.64 14.69 15.21
CA ASP A 314 0.88 15.59 14.08
C ASP A 314 2.37 15.64 13.67
N PRO A 315 3.33 15.73 14.62
CA PRO A 315 4.75 15.61 14.29
C PRO A 315 5.16 14.25 13.69
N GLN A 316 4.60 13.14 14.17
CA GLN A 316 4.90 11.81 13.61
C GLN A 316 4.41 11.70 12.16
N LEU A 317 3.19 12.18 11.87
CA LEU A 317 2.64 12.18 10.51
C LEU A 317 3.42 13.12 9.59
N TYR A 318 3.81 14.29 10.09
CA TYR A 318 4.64 15.22 9.33
C TYR A 318 5.99 14.59 8.97
N ALA A 319 6.69 14.00 9.95
CA ALA A 319 7.94 13.28 9.72
C ALA A 319 7.75 12.14 8.69
N LEU A 320 6.72 11.32 8.86
CA LEU A 320 6.39 10.22 7.95
C LEU A 320 6.23 10.71 6.51
N VAL A 321 5.47 11.80 6.30
CA VAL A 321 5.26 12.33 4.95
C VAL A 321 6.55 12.91 4.37
N GLN A 322 7.38 13.57 5.17
CA GLN A 322 8.68 14.05 4.71
C GLN A 322 9.56 12.88 4.24
N TYR A 323 9.58 11.78 4.98
CA TYR A 323 10.26 10.56 4.54
C TYR A 323 9.65 10.01 3.25
N ILE A 324 8.32 9.88 3.15
CA ILE A 324 7.65 9.38 1.93
C ILE A 324 7.96 10.26 0.71
N TYR A 325 7.97 11.58 0.85
CA TYR A 325 8.35 12.51 -0.23
C TYR A 325 9.82 12.42 -0.62
N SER A 326 10.69 11.95 0.26
CA SER A 326 12.12 11.75 -0.01
C SER A 326 12.44 10.46 -0.75
N LEU A 327 11.51 9.48 -0.75
CA LEU A 327 11.73 8.15 -1.33
C LEU A 327 12.10 8.21 -2.80
N GLN A 328 13.12 7.42 -3.18
CA GLN A 328 13.65 7.36 -4.54
C GLN A 328 13.48 5.95 -5.13
N PRO A 329 13.24 5.84 -6.45
CA PRO A 329 13.20 4.54 -7.11
C PRO A 329 14.60 3.91 -7.14
N PRO A 330 14.68 2.57 -7.24
CA PRO A 330 15.96 1.90 -7.43
C PRO A 330 16.54 2.24 -8.82
N PRO A 331 17.88 2.19 -8.99
CA PRO A 331 18.50 2.29 -10.31
C PRO A 331 17.87 1.31 -11.29
N ASN A 332 17.43 1.82 -12.44
CA ASN A 332 16.79 1.03 -13.48
C ASN A 332 17.83 0.24 -14.29
N PRO A 333 17.79 -1.11 -14.30
CA PRO A 333 18.74 -1.91 -15.07
C PRO A 333 18.42 -1.98 -16.57
N ASN A 334 17.24 -1.50 -17.00
CA ASN A 334 16.78 -1.65 -18.38
C ASN A 334 17.39 -0.58 -19.31
N PRO A 335 18.02 -0.98 -20.43
CA PRO A 335 18.74 -0.05 -21.28
C PRO A 335 17.80 0.80 -22.15
N ALA A 336 18.10 2.09 -22.30
CA ALA A 336 17.45 3.00 -23.25
C ALA A 336 17.96 2.84 -24.70
N GLY A 337 18.23 1.59 -25.12
CA GLY A 337 18.79 1.24 -26.42
C GLY A 337 17.80 1.34 -27.60
N PRO A 338 18.18 0.87 -28.81
CA PRO A 338 17.37 1.00 -30.02
C PRO A 338 15.94 0.44 -29.90
N ALA A 339 15.77 -0.67 -29.17
CA ALA A 339 14.45 -1.26 -28.91
C ALA A 339 13.54 -0.33 -28.09
N ALA A 340 14.06 0.28 -27.02
CA ALA A 340 13.32 1.23 -26.19
C ALA A 340 13.01 2.53 -26.95
N GLN A 341 13.93 3.01 -27.80
CA GLN A 341 13.69 4.18 -28.65
C GLN A 341 12.56 3.92 -29.65
N ARG A 342 12.57 2.75 -30.30
CA ARG A 342 11.47 2.30 -31.16
C ARG A 342 10.15 2.18 -30.38
N GLY A 343 10.22 1.61 -29.18
CA GLY A 343 9.09 1.49 -28.24
C GLY A 343 8.48 2.83 -27.85
N ARG A 344 9.30 3.86 -27.62
CA ARG A 344 8.84 5.22 -27.36
C ARG A 344 8.03 5.77 -28.54
N GLY A 345 8.49 5.53 -29.76
CA GLY A 345 7.73 5.87 -30.97
C GLY A 345 6.38 5.16 -31.03
N ILE A 346 6.33 3.88 -30.69
CA ILE A 346 5.09 3.08 -30.64
C ILE A 346 4.16 3.63 -29.55
N PHE A 347 4.66 3.90 -28.36
CA PHE A 347 3.90 4.48 -27.25
C PHE A 347 3.16 5.75 -27.68
N ILE A 348 3.85 6.65 -28.39
CA ILE A 348 3.26 7.87 -28.94
C ILE A 348 2.21 7.54 -30.01
N ARG A 349 2.54 6.69 -30.99
CA ARG A 349 1.61 6.33 -32.10
C ARG A 349 0.36 5.62 -31.62
N GLN A 350 0.45 4.81 -30.57
CA GLN A 350 -0.69 4.14 -29.93
C GLN A 350 -1.54 5.11 -29.08
N GLY A 351 -1.14 6.37 -28.93
CA GLY A 351 -1.90 7.37 -28.18
C GLY A 351 -1.79 7.24 -26.66
N CYS A 352 -0.87 6.43 -26.14
CA CYS A 352 -0.65 6.26 -24.71
C CYS A 352 -0.42 7.59 -23.95
N PRO A 353 0.30 8.60 -24.50
CA PRO A 353 0.50 9.89 -23.83
C PRO A 353 -0.78 10.68 -23.51
N ARG A 354 -1.94 10.34 -24.10
CA ARG A 354 -3.23 11.00 -23.79
C ARG A 354 -3.64 10.80 -22.32
N CYS A 355 -3.27 9.66 -21.75
CA CYS A 355 -3.49 9.35 -20.34
C CYS A 355 -2.17 9.26 -19.57
N HIS A 356 -1.16 8.58 -20.15
CA HIS A 356 0.15 8.40 -19.53
C HIS A 356 1.15 9.47 -20.00
N THR A 357 0.83 10.73 -19.71
CA THR A 357 1.57 11.90 -20.22
C THR A 357 2.95 12.07 -19.54
N PRO A 358 4.06 12.16 -20.29
CA PRO A 358 5.38 12.53 -19.75
C PRO A 358 5.40 13.94 -19.11
N PRO A 359 6.32 14.25 -18.19
CA PRO A 359 7.39 13.39 -17.68
C PRO A 359 6.92 12.44 -16.56
N LEU A 360 5.71 12.62 -16.02
CA LEU A 360 5.18 11.80 -14.93
C LEU A 360 4.61 10.46 -15.41
N TYR A 361 4.40 10.32 -16.72
CA TYR A 361 3.69 9.21 -17.35
C TYR A 361 2.31 8.95 -16.75
N THR A 362 1.65 10.05 -16.36
CA THR A 362 0.26 10.16 -15.94
C THR A 362 -0.16 11.60 -16.16
N ASN A 363 -1.40 11.81 -16.58
CA ASN A 363 -2.02 13.12 -16.66
C ASN A 363 -2.62 13.58 -15.31
N ASN A 364 -2.49 12.76 -14.24
CA ASN A 364 -3.06 13.01 -12.92
C ASN A 364 -4.59 13.23 -12.94
N GLN A 365 -5.29 12.58 -13.89
CA GLN A 365 -6.75 12.65 -14.00
C GLN A 365 -7.42 11.36 -13.52
N LEU A 366 -8.73 11.49 -13.31
CA LEU A 366 -9.63 10.38 -13.07
C LEU A 366 -10.35 10.02 -14.38
N ILE A 367 -10.50 8.73 -14.63
CA ILE A 367 -11.25 8.19 -15.76
C ILE A 367 -12.39 7.33 -15.24
N SER A 368 -13.60 7.48 -15.79
CA SER A 368 -14.75 6.69 -15.38
C SER A 368 -14.51 5.22 -15.71
N TRP A 369 -15.05 4.31 -14.87
CA TRP A 369 -14.82 2.87 -15.00
C TRP A 369 -15.29 2.32 -16.36
N ASP A 370 -16.39 2.84 -16.89
CA ASP A 370 -17.00 2.44 -18.16
C ASP A 370 -16.15 2.85 -19.37
N ARG A 371 -15.44 3.98 -19.28
CA ARG A 371 -14.55 4.45 -20.34
C ARG A 371 -13.23 3.70 -20.37
N ILE A 372 -12.68 3.34 -19.22
CA ILE A 372 -11.43 2.55 -19.15
C ILE A 372 -11.68 1.05 -19.35
N GLY A 373 -12.87 0.57 -19.01
CA GLY A 373 -13.30 -0.81 -19.24
C GLY A 373 -12.66 -1.84 -18.29
N THR A 374 -11.98 -1.43 -17.24
CA THR A 374 -11.45 -2.35 -16.21
C THR A 374 -12.55 -2.79 -15.26
N ASP A 375 -12.32 -3.88 -14.53
CA ASP A 375 -13.23 -4.38 -13.48
C ASP A 375 -13.79 -3.23 -12.61
N PRO A 376 -15.12 -3.01 -12.56
CA PRO A 376 -15.70 -1.86 -11.88
C PRO A 376 -15.84 -2.06 -10.37
N ARG A 377 -15.68 -3.29 -9.88
CA ARG A 377 -16.03 -3.66 -8.51
C ARG A 377 -15.28 -2.84 -7.47
N TYR A 378 -14.00 -2.53 -7.69
CA TYR A 378 -13.28 -1.69 -6.74
C TYR A 378 -13.89 -0.28 -6.63
N THR A 379 -14.35 0.29 -7.74
CA THR A 379 -14.88 1.65 -7.75
C THR A 379 -16.40 1.77 -7.54
N LEU A 380 -17.13 0.64 -7.51
CA LEU A 380 -18.58 0.62 -7.28
C LEU A 380 -19.01 -0.15 -6.02
N GLU A 381 -18.26 -1.18 -5.62
CA GLU A 381 -18.67 -2.18 -4.62
C GLU A 381 -17.76 -2.16 -3.39
N THR A 382 -17.10 -1.03 -3.12
CA THR A 382 -16.26 -0.85 -1.93
C THR A 382 -16.53 0.48 -1.25
N ARG A 383 -16.13 0.60 0.02
CA ARG A 383 -16.18 1.86 0.79
C ARG A 383 -15.15 2.90 0.34
N LYS A 384 -14.52 2.68 -0.82
CA LYS A 384 -13.60 3.61 -1.49
C LYS A 384 -14.04 3.97 -2.90
N GLY A 385 -15.16 3.42 -3.37
CA GLY A 385 -15.55 3.49 -4.76
C GLY A 385 -16.14 4.83 -5.17
N THR A 386 -15.45 5.55 -6.07
CA THR A 386 -15.85 6.87 -6.57
C THR A 386 -16.59 6.81 -7.90
N GLY A 387 -16.63 5.64 -8.55
CA GLY A 387 -17.02 5.49 -9.96
C GLY A 387 -15.88 5.77 -10.95
N TYR A 388 -14.71 6.14 -10.46
CA TYR A 388 -13.54 6.45 -11.28
C TYR A 388 -12.31 5.64 -10.87
N TYR A 389 -11.34 5.59 -11.77
CA TYR A 389 -9.97 5.16 -11.50
C TYR A 389 -9.01 6.31 -11.78
N LYS A 390 -7.98 6.49 -10.96
CA LYS A 390 -6.88 7.38 -11.30
C LYS A 390 -6.05 6.77 -12.42
N VAL A 391 -5.58 7.58 -13.36
CA VAL A 391 -4.57 7.14 -14.33
C VAL A 391 -3.24 6.95 -13.58
N PRO A 392 -2.72 5.72 -13.43
CA PRO A 392 -1.47 5.52 -12.71
C PRO A 392 -0.30 6.11 -13.51
N SER A 393 0.69 6.65 -12.80
CA SER A 393 2.01 6.88 -13.42
C SER A 393 2.54 5.55 -13.94
N LEU A 394 3.28 5.57 -15.06
CA LEU A 394 4.04 4.40 -15.52
C LEU A 394 5.49 4.40 -15.04
N LYS A 395 5.95 5.42 -14.31
CA LYS A 395 7.28 5.40 -13.69
C LYS A 395 7.41 4.16 -12.79
N GLY A 396 8.57 3.52 -12.82
CA GLY A 396 8.90 2.35 -12.03
C GLY A 396 8.10 1.09 -12.37
N VAL A 397 7.35 1.06 -13.48
CA VAL A 397 6.50 -0.11 -13.85
C VAL A 397 7.32 -1.39 -14.03
N TRP A 398 8.63 -1.29 -14.26
CA TRP A 398 9.53 -2.45 -14.41
C TRP A 398 9.78 -3.23 -13.11
N TYR A 399 9.76 -2.59 -11.94
CA TYR A 399 10.01 -3.27 -10.66
C TYR A 399 8.74 -3.51 -9.85
N ARG A 400 7.60 -2.96 -10.27
CA ARG A 400 6.34 -3.11 -9.54
C ARG A 400 5.34 -3.94 -10.33
N GLY A 401 4.81 -4.94 -9.66
CA GLY A 401 3.77 -5.83 -10.14
C GLY A 401 3.11 -6.50 -8.94
N PRO A 402 1.91 -7.07 -9.12
CA PRO A 402 1.16 -7.13 -10.37
C PRO A 402 0.54 -5.79 -10.79
N LEU A 403 0.02 -5.72 -12.02
CA LEU A 403 -0.60 -4.58 -12.69
C LEU A 403 -2.13 -4.57 -12.51
N GLU A 404 -2.75 -3.47 -12.94
CA GLU A 404 -4.13 -3.07 -12.63
C GLU A 404 -4.35 -2.66 -11.16
N HIS A 405 -5.55 -2.13 -10.89
CA HIS A 405 -5.96 -1.72 -9.55
C HIS A 405 -6.16 -2.90 -8.58
N ASN A 406 -6.40 -4.11 -9.11
CA ASN A 406 -6.65 -5.34 -8.35
C ASN A 406 -5.52 -6.38 -8.51
N GLY A 407 -4.47 -6.06 -9.27
CA GLY A 407 -3.33 -6.96 -9.45
C GLY A 407 -3.62 -8.20 -10.29
N SER A 408 -4.58 -8.20 -11.21
CA SER A 408 -4.96 -9.38 -12.01
C SER A 408 -3.90 -9.84 -13.02
N VAL A 409 -2.96 -8.96 -13.38
CA VAL A 409 -2.00 -9.18 -14.47
C VAL A 409 -0.58 -9.10 -13.92
N ALA A 410 0.21 -10.17 -14.01
CA ALA A 410 1.51 -10.23 -13.33
C ALA A 410 2.57 -9.29 -13.95
N ASN A 411 2.60 -9.14 -15.28
CA ASN A 411 3.64 -8.41 -16.01
C ASN A 411 3.09 -7.68 -17.26
N LEU A 412 3.96 -6.97 -17.98
CA LEU A 412 3.59 -6.21 -19.18
C LEU A 412 3.29 -7.12 -20.38
N GLU A 413 3.95 -8.27 -20.51
CA GLU A 413 3.68 -9.25 -21.55
C GLU A 413 2.22 -9.72 -21.48
N ASP A 414 1.76 -10.09 -20.28
CA ASP A 414 0.38 -10.51 -20.01
C ASP A 414 -0.62 -9.36 -20.25
N TRP A 415 -0.25 -8.12 -19.94
CA TRP A 415 -1.09 -6.95 -20.18
C TRP A 415 -1.37 -6.72 -21.65
N PHE A 416 -0.37 -6.97 -22.49
CA PHE A 416 -0.48 -6.82 -23.94
C PHE A 416 -0.88 -8.12 -24.65
N ASP A 417 -1.20 -9.19 -23.94
CA ASP A 417 -1.76 -10.42 -24.53
C ASP A 417 -3.28 -10.31 -24.70
N PRO A 418 -3.83 -10.31 -25.93
CA PRO A 418 -5.28 -10.28 -26.14
C PRO A 418 -6.01 -11.48 -25.53
N ALA A 419 -5.31 -12.59 -25.24
CA ALA A 419 -5.88 -13.75 -24.57
C ALA A 419 -6.52 -13.40 -23.21
N ARG A 420 -6.08 -12.30 -22.56
CA ARG A 420 -6.65 -11.83 -21.29
C ARG A 420 -8.12 -11.43 -21.37
N LEU A 421 -8.62 -11.11 -22.56
CA LEU A 421 -10.01 -10.69 -22.76
C LEU A 421 -10.98 -11.88 -22.91
N ARG A 422 -10.46 -13.11 -23.01
CA ARG A 422 -11.30 -14.30 -23.17
C ARG A 422 -12.01 -14.64 -21.85
N PRO A 423 -13.29 -15.06 -21.89
CA PRO A 423 -14.03 -15.43 -20.67
C PRO A 423 -13.38 -16.54 -19.84
N ASP A 424 -12.64 -17.45 -20.49
CA ASP A 424 -11.97 -18.60 -19.88
C ASP A 424 -10.49 -18.35 -19.55
N TYR A 425 -10.01 -17.11 -19.66
CA TYR A 425 -8.64 -16.74 -19.33
C TYR A 425 -8.31 -17.05 -17.86
N GLN A 426 -7.09 -17.49 -17.60
CA GLN A 426 -6.58 -17.66 -16.25
C GLN A 426 -5.70 -16.46 -15.90
N PRO A 427 -6.12 -15.56 -15.00
CA PRO A 427 -5.31 -14.42 -14.58
C PRO A 427 -3.95 -14.87 -14.05
N THR A 428 -2.90 -14.16 -14.44
CA THR A 428 -1.51 -14.46 -14.03
C THR A 428 -1.19 -13.85 -12.66
N GLY A 429 -1.91 -12.80 -12.24
CA GLY A 429 -1.89 -12.22 -10.90
C GLY A 429 -3.05 -12.72 -10.02
N PHE A 430 -3.90 -11.79 -9.56
CA PHE A 430 -5.06 -12.09 -8.73
C PHE A 430 -6.11 -12.90 -9.49
N ARG A 431 -6.29 -14.14 -9.05
CA ARG A 431 -7.16 -15.13 -9.70
C ARG A 431 -8.64 -14.97 -9.35
N GLY A 432 -8.95 -14.32 -8.22
CA GLY A 432 -10.31 -14.30 -7.66
C GLY A 432 -10.62 -15.55 -6.84
N VAL A 433 -11.77 -15.53 -6.17
CA VAL A 433 -12.34 -16.72 -5.52
C VAL A 433 -12.79 -17.71 -6.61
N PRO A 434 -12.61 -19.04 -6.44
CA PRO A 434 -13.01 -20.03 -7.43
C PRO A 434 -14.47 -19.89 -7.94
N PRO A 435 -14.74 -20.20 -9.23
CA PRO A 435 -13.78 -20.61 -10.25
C PRO A 435 -12.87 -19.45 -10.72
N ALA A 436 -11.57 -19.72 -10.78
CA ALA A 436 -10.49 -18.75 -10.97
C ALA A 436 -10.24 -18.32 -12.44
N ARG A 437 -11.17 -18.60 -13.36
CA ARG A 437 -11.06 -18.23 -14.78
C ARG A 437 -12.05 -17.13 -15.09
N ARG A 438 -11.54 -16.05 -15.67
CA ARG A 438 -12.31 -14.86 -16.06
C ARG A 438 -11.49 -14.00 -17.00
N ALA A 439 -12.20 -13.23 -17.83
CA ALA A 439 -11.58 -12.13 -18.53
C ALA A 439 -11.00 -11.10 -17.54
N VAL A 440 -9.90 -10.48 -17.96
CA VAL A 440 -9.29 -9.33 -17.30
C VAL A 440 -9.43 -8.14 -18.27
N PRO A 441 -10.57 -7.45 -18.26
CA PRO A 441 -10.86 -6.37 -19.20
C PRO A 441 -10.15 -5.08 -18.79
N GLY A 442 -10.06 -4.14 -19.72
CA GLY A 442 -9.40 -2.86 -19.56
C GLY A 442 -9.16 -2.24 -20.93
N HIS A 443 -8.41 -1.14 -21.01
CA HIS A 443 -8.16 -0.53 -22.29
C HIS A 443 -7.42 -1.49 -23.25
N GLU A 444 -7.69 -1.40 -24.56
CA GLU A 444 -7.11 -2.30 -25.57
C GLU A 444 -5.88 -1.73 -26.30
N PHE A 445 -5.40 -0.55 -25.90
CA PHE A 445 -4.20 0.07 -26.50
C PHE A 445 -3.03 -0.91 -26.51
N GLY A 446 -2.40 -1.10 -27.67
CA GLY A 446 -1.26 -2.01 -27.85
C GLY A 446 -1.61 -3.49 -28.09
N LEU A 447 -2.87 -3.94 -27.92
CA LEU A 447 -3.23 -5.36 -28.10
C LEU A 447 -3.13 -5.85 -29.55
N LYS A 448 -3.32 -4.94 -30.51
CA LYS A 448 -3.26 -5.24 -31.95
C LYS A 448 -1.85 -5.12 -32.56
N LEU A 449 -0.83 -4.83 -31.74
CA LEU A 449 0.55 -4.76 -32.20
C LEU A 449 1.07 -6.16 -32.54
N ASP A 450 1.88 -6.25 -33.60
CA ASP A 450 2.66 -7.45 -33.86
C ASP A 450 3.68 -7.72 -32.73
N ALA A 451 4.26 -8.92 -32.72
CA ALA A 451 5.18 -9.34 -31.66
C ALA A 451 6.40 -8.40 -31.52
N LYS A 452 6.93 -7.86 -32.62
CA LYS A 452 8.12 -6.99 -32.62
C LYS A 452 7.79 -5.61 -32.06
N ASP A 453 6.65 -5.05 -32.44
CA ASP A 453 6.14 -3.78 -31.90
C ASP A 453 5.80 -3.90 -30.42
N LYS A 454 5.13 -4.99 -30.03
CA LYS A 454 4.82 -5.27 -28.63
C LYS A 454 6.08 -5.37 -27.78
N ALA A 455 7.06 -6.15 -28.21
CA ALA A 455 8.34 -6.28 -27.50
C ALA A 455 9.07 -4.92 -27.38
N ALA A 456 9.08 -4.10 -28.43
CA ALA A 456 9.66 -2.77 -28.38
C ALA A 456 8.91 -1.83 -27.41
N LEU A 457 7.57 -1.84 -27.42
CA LEU A 457 6.75 -1.07 -26.48
C LEU A 457 7.06 -1.46 -25.03
N ILE A 458 7.11 -2.77 -24.73
CA ILE A 458 7.46 -3.28 -23.41
C ILE A 458 8.88 -2.86 -23.02
N ALA A 459 9.85 -2.93 -23.94
CA ALA A 459 11.22 -2.47 -23.69
C ALA A 459 11.26 -0.99 -23.29
N PHE A 460 10.47 -0.12 -23.95
CA PHE A 460 10.35 1.28 -23.56
C PHE A 460 9.72 1.45 -22.18
N LEU A 461 8.60 0.79 -21.90
CA LEU A 461 7.93 0.86 -20.59
C LEU A 461 8.85 0.42 -19.46
N ARG A 462 9.71 -0.57 -19.71
CA ARG A 462 10.72 -1.01 -18.74
C ARG A 462 11.79 0.05 -18.41
N THR A 463 12.00 1.04 -19.27
CA THR A 463 12.92 2.16 -18.99
C THR A 463 12.34 3.25 -18.09
N LEU A 464 11.02 3.22 -17.85
CA LEU A 464 10.29 4.21 -17.04
C LEU A 464 10.28 3.83 -15.57
#